data_AF-A0A376U7I7-F1
#
_entry.id   AF-A0A376U7I7-F1
#
_cell.length_a   1.000
_cell.length_b   1.000
_cell.length_c   1.000
_cell.angle_alpha   90.00
_cell.angle_beta   90.00
_cell.angle_gamma   90.00
#
_symmetry.space_group_name_H-M   'P 1'
#
loop_
_entity.id
_entity.type
_entity.pdbx_description
1 polymer ?
#
loop_
_entity_poly.entity_id
_entity_poly.type
_entity_poly.pdbx_seq_one_letter_code
_entity_poly.pdbx_strand_id
1 'polypeptide(L)' 'MEPELVCDSDDLDALMDADALVITLPARRSGSGDEFYLQAVQELVDSALAHRIPRIIFTSSTSVYGDAQGTVKETTRVIR' A
#
# COMPACT_ATOMS: atom_id res chain seq x y z
N MET A 1 4.66 -21.99 8.80
CA MET A 1 3.47 -21.54 9.54
C MET A 1 3.04 -20.26 8.87
N GLU A 2 1.78 -20.18 8.43
CA GLU A 2 1.22 -18.90 8.00
C GLU A 2 0.98 -18.06 9.26
N PRO A 3 1.46 -16.81 9.33
CA PRO A 3 1.17 -15.96 10.48
C PRO A 3 -0.34 -15.72 10.56
N GLU A 4 -0.93 -16.00 11.71
CA GLU A 4 -2.32 -15.62 11.98
C GLU A 4 -2.41 -14.12 12.22
N LEU A 5 -3.42 -13.48 11.65
CA LEU A 5 -3.71 -12.07 11.88
C LEU A 5 -4.35 -11.95 13.28
N VAL A 6 -3.53 -11.62 14.27
CA VAL A 6 -4.00 -11.28 15.63
C VAL A 6 -4.08 -9.76 15.69
N CYS A 7 -5.29 -9.21 15.58
CA CYS A 7 -5.57 -7.77 15.55
C CYS A 7 -6.99 -7.53 16.07
N ASP A 8 -7.13 -6.72 17.10
CA ASP A 8 -8.40 -6.15 17.56
C ASP A 8 -8.53 -4.69 17.09
N SER A 9 -9.70 -4.07 17.29
CA SER A 9 -9.94 -2.68 16.84
C SER A 9 -8.94 -1.68 17.43
N ASP A 10 -8.55 -1.89 18.68
CA ASP A 10 -7.68 -0.97 19.42
C ASP A 10 -6.24 -0.98 18.88
N ASP A 11 -5.83 -2.07 18.23
CA ASP A 11 -4.52 -2.17 17.58
C ASP A 11 -4.42 -1.25 16.35
N LEU A 12 -5.54 -1.00 15.66
CA LEU A 12 -5.59 -0.06 14.55
C LEU A 12 -5.42 1.37 15.05
N ASP A 13 -6.11 1.74 16.13
CA ASP A 13 -5.96 3.06 16.75
C ASP A 13 -4.50 3.31 17.17
N ALA A 14 -3.86 2.31 17.78
CA ALA A 14 -2.46 2.37 18.16
C ALA A 14 -1.51 2.47 16.95
N LEU A 15 -1.80 1.76 15.86
CA LEU A 15 -1.04 1.86 14.61
C LEU A 15 -1.16 3.25 13.98
N MET A 16 -2.31 3.91 14.14
CA MET A 16 -2.60 5.21 13.55
C MET A 16 -2.15 6.42 14.39
N ASP A 17 -1.72 6.20 15.64
CA ASP A 17 -1.08 7.22 16.48
C ASP A 17 0.41 7.39 16.09
N ALA A 18 0.65 7.97 14.92
CA ALA A 18 1.99 8.13 14.36
C ALA A 18 2.18 9.45 13.59
N ASP A 19 3.42 9.97 13.60
CA ASP A 19 3.81 11.13 12.79
C ASP A 19 3.92 10.81 11.30
N ALA A 20 4.18 9.55 10.96
CA ALA A 20 4.28 9.07 9.59
C ALA A 20 3.91 7.58 9.46
N LEU A 21 3.19 7.25 8.40
CA LEU A 21 2.87 5.87 8.01
C LEU A 21 3.69 5.47 6.77
N VAL A 22 4.36 4.32 6.82
CA VAL A 22 5.11 3.75 5.68
C VAL A 22 4.44 2.46 5.24
N ILE A 23 3.87 2.44 4.04
CA ILE A 23 3.13 1.32 3.47
C ILE A 23 4.05 0.57 2.49
N THR A 24 4.48 -0.63 2.88
CA THR A 24 5.35 -1.53 2.09
C THR A 24 4.64 -2.83 1.74
N LEU A 25 3.40 -2.75 1.26
CA LEU A 25 2.64 -3.93 0.88
C LEU A 25 3.25 -4.55 -0.37
N PRO A 26 3.69 -5.83 -0.34
CA PRO A 26 4.17 -6.50 -1.52
C PRO A 26 3.00 -6.69 -2.51
N ALA A 27 3.20 -6.30 -3.76
CA ALA A 27 2.29 -6.71 -4.83
C ALA A 27 2.29 -8.24 -4.87
N ARG A 28 1.19 -8.90 -4.50
CA ARG A 28 1.12 -10.37 -4.51
C ARG A 28 1.37 -10.87 -5.93
N ARG A 29 2.27 -11.85 -6.06
CA ARG A 29 2.48 -12.61 -7.30
C ARG A 29 1.38 -13.69 -7.40
N SER A 30 0.59 -13.64 -8.48
CA SER A 30 -0.33 -14.66 -9.00
C SER A 30 -1.55 -15.07 -8.13
N GLY A 31 -2.73 -14.59 -8.52
CA GLY A 31 -4.06 -15.00 -8.04
C GLY A 31 -5.13 -13.94 -8.32
N SER A 32 -6.42 -14.22 -8.09
CA SER A 32 -7.54 -13.27 -8.15
C SER A 32 -7.50 -12.24 -7.00
N GLY A 33 -6.36 -11.55 -6.84
CA GLY A 33 -6.00 -10.77 -5.65
C GLY A 33 -5.54 -9.34 -5.94
N ASP A 34 -5.59 -8.87 -7.19
CA ASP A 34 -5.26 -7.48 -7.52
C ASP A 34 -6.25 -6.51 -6.86
N GLU A 35 -7.54 -6.88 -6.81
CA GLU A 35 -8.57 -6.14 -6.10
C GLU A 35 -8.30 -6.10 -4.58
N PHE A 36 -7.81 -7.21 -4.01
CA PHE A 36 -7.46 -7.28 -2.59
C PHE A 36 -6.28 -6.35 -2.25
N TYR A 37 -5.28 -6.26 -3.11
CA TYR A 37 -4.16 -5.33 -2.90
C TYR A 37 -4.63 -3.87 -2.92
N LEU A 38 -5.42 -3.50 -3.94
CA LEU A 38 -5.95 -2.14 -4.05
C LEU A 38 -6.86 -1.79 -2.88
N GLN A 39 -7.74 -2.70 -2.48
CA GLN A 39 -8.62 -2.53 -1.33
C GLN A 39 -7.83 -2.37 -0.03
N ALA A 40 -6.83 -3.22 0.23
CA ALA A 40 -6.03 -3.12 1.45
C ALA A 40 -5.23 -1.80 1.53
N VAL A 41 -4.67 -1.33 0.41
CA VAL A 41 -4.01 -0.02 0.36
C VAL A 41 -5.01 1.10 0.60
N GLN A 42 -6.20 1.02 0.00
CA GLN A 42 -7.25 2.03 0.16
C GLN A 42 -7.73 2.12 1.61
N GLU A 43 -8.01 0.99 2.27
CA GLU A 43 -8.42 0.95 3.67
C GLU A 43 -7.35 1.53 4.61
N LEU A 44 -6.06 1.25 4.37
CA LEU A 44 -4.96 1.84 5.13
C LEU A 44 -4.87 3.36 4.96
N VAL A 45 -5.02 3.84 3.72
CA VAL A 45 -4.97 5.28 3.43
C VAL A 45 -6.17 6.00 4.04
N ASP A 46 -7.37 5.45 3.90
CA ASP A 46 -8.60 6.02 4.46
C ASP A 46 -8.52 6.09 5.99
N SER A 47 -8.00 5.04 6.63
CA SER A 47 -7.75 5.01 8.08
C SER A 47 -6.72 6.08 8.49
N ALA A 48 -5.58 6.15 7.81
CA ALA A 48 -4.55 7.15 8.09
C ALA A 48 -5.07 8.59 7.95
N LEU A 49 -5.92 8.85 6.95
CA LEU A 49 -6.56 10.15 6.74
C LEU A 49 -7.58 10.47 7.86
N ALA A 50 -8.40 9.50 8.26
CA ALA A 50 -9.36 9.66 9.36
C ALA A 50 -8.67 10.00 10.68
N HIS A 51 -7.50 9.39 10.93
CA HIS A 51 -6.67 9.63 12.12
C HIS A 51 -5.73 10.85 12.00
N ARG A 52 -5.73 11.53 10.85
CA ARG A 52 -4.92 12.73 10.56
C ARG A 52 -3.42 12.49 10.68
N ILE A 53 -2.95 11.33 10.23
CA ILE A 53 -1.50 11.07 10.13
C ILE A 53 -0.88 12.15 9.22
N PRO A 54 0.12 12.92 9.70
CA PRO A 54 0.66 14.05 8.94
C PRO A 54 1.37 13.67 7.64
N ARG A 55 1.87 12.43 7.53
CA ARG A 55 2.66 11.96 6.40
C ARG A 55 2.40 10.50 6.07
N ILE A 56 2.09 10.22 4.81
CA ILE A 56 1.91 8.86 4.30
C ILE A 56 2.95 8.63 3.19
N ILE A 57 3.74 7.57 3.32
CA ILE A 57 4.74 7.14 2.34
C ILE A 57 4.36 5.76 1.84
N PHE A 58 4.26 5.60 0.52
CA PHE A 58 3.93 4.32 -0.10
C PHE A 58 5.06 3.90 -1.05
N THR A 59 5.51 2.65 -0.94
CA THR A 59 6.49 2.10 -1.88
C THR A 59 5.78 1.49 -3.07
N SER A 60 5.80 2.19 -4.20
CA SER A 60 5.36 1.63 -5.48
C SER A 60 6.40 0.66 -6.06
N SER A 61 6.05 0.04 -7.19
CA SER A 61 6.91 -0.85 -7.96
C SER A 61 7.17 -0.25 -9.34
N THR A 62 8.33 -0.50 -9.93
CA THR A 62 8.60 -0.12 -11.33
C THR A 62 7.72 -0.89 -12.33
N SER A 63 7.02 -1.95 -11.89
CA SER A 63 6.04 -2.67 -12.72
C SER A 63 4.86 -1.80 -13.17
N VAL A 64 4.63 -0.64 -12.55
CA VAL A 64 3.63 0.34 -13.01
C VAL A 64 3.90 0.87 -14.42
N TYR A 65 5.13 0.72 -14.92
CA TYR A 65 5.52 1.07 -16.29
C TYR A 65 5.36 -0.10 -17.28
N GLY A 66 4.91 -1.28 -16.83
CA GLY A 66 4.74 -2.46 -17.67
C GLY A 66 6.03 -2.95 -18.30
N ASP A 67 5.95 -3.33 -19.56
CA ASP A 67 7.08 -3.86 -20.33
C ASP A 67 8.01 -2.77 -20.89
N ALA A 68 7.88 -1.51 -20.43
CA ALA A 68 8.71 -0.40 -20.87
C ALA A 68 10.20 -0.71 -20.72
N GLN A 69 10.94 -0.60 -21.83
CA GLN A 69 12.38 -0.85 -21.88
C GLN A 69 13.18 0.45 -21.83
N GLY A 70 14.37 0.40 -21.24
CA GLY A 70 15.28 1.55 -21.17
C GLY A 70 14.97 2.52 -20.03
N THR A 71 15.30 3.80 -20.22
CA THR A 71 15.12 4.83 -19.18
C THR A 71 13.67 5.31 -19.13
N VAL A 72 13.00 5.03 -18.02
CA VAL A 72 11.68 5.56 -17.68
C VAL A 72 11.80 6.74 -16.71
N LYS A 73 10.85 7.67 -16.76
CA LYS A 73 10.74 8.80 -15.84
C LYS A 73 9.41 8.71 -15.10
N GLU A 74 9.26 9.42 -13.99
CA GLU A 74 7.98 9.51 -13.27
C GLU A 74 6.87 10.18 -14.11
N THR A 75 7.26 10.96 -15.12
CA THR A 75 6.33 11.53 -16.11
C THR A 75 5.96 10.55 -17.23
N THR A 76 6.57 9.36 -17.27
CA THR A 76 6.22 8.31 -18.22
C THR A 76 4.85 7.73 -17.84
N ARG A 77 4.02 7.46 -18.85
CA ARG A 77 2.69 6.89 -18.64
C ARG A 77 2.80 5.57 -17.85
N VAL A 78 2.06 5.50 -16.75
CA VAL A 78 1.82 4.26 -16.03
C VAL A 78 0.66 3.50 -16.67
N ILE A 79 0.76 2.18 -16.70
CA ILE A 79 -0.36 1.30 -17.02
C ILE A 79 -1.24 1.17 -15.78
N ARG A 80 -2.55 1.35 -15.96
CA ARG A 80 -3.59 1.21 -14.93
C ARG A 80 -4.45 0.00 -15.22
#